data_AF-A0A6G1ET49-F1
#
_entry.id   AF-A0A6G1ET49-F1
#
_cell.length_a   1.000
_cell.length_b   1.000
_cell.length_c   1.000
_cell.angle_alpha   90.00
_cell.angle_beta   90.00
_cell.angle_gamma   90.00
#
_symmetry.space_group_name_H-M   'P 1'
#
loop_
_entity.id
_entity.type
_entity.pdbx_description
1 polymer ?
#
loop_
_entity_poly.entity_id
_entity_poly.type
_entity_poly.pdbx_seq_one_letter_code
_entity_poly.pdbx_strand_id
1 'polypeptide(L)'
;MKSTEVLEKTTLEIRGLPRPNSRLPFRKFAMENDMHKTWELFDFGCKKVDAPTYLGRKAGLGYLNFLLKKHKAGCCWDGSFGEEDMEVLIHDDGCMEFVITKKGYEDFTKEKGIADFNKFCEIIFPYFMSAEVKGMPAYFDQLTIFIICLTSRIKRRMVNGRSTCCLTSLSNRPRPFQP
;
A
#
# COMPACT_ATOMS: atom_id res chain seq x y z
N MET A 1 21.22 -27.02 52.72
CA MET A 1 21.42 -25.76 51.99
C MET A 1 20.38 -25.70 50.87
N LYS A 2 19.54 -24.66 50.82
CA LYS A 2 18.57 -24.46 49.73
C LYS A 2 19.15 -23.42 48.78
N SER A 3 19.47 -23.81 47.56
CA SER A 3 19.85 -22.92 46.47
C SER A 3 18.57 -22.39 45.82
N THR A 4 18.31 -21.10 45.99
CA THR A 4 17.20 -20.40 45.32
C THR A 4 17.70 -19.92 43.97
N GLU A 5 17.24 -20.52 42.87
CA GLU A 5 17.44 -20.00 41.52
C GLU A 5 16.63 -18.72 41.36
N VAL A 6 17.33 -17.60 41.16
CA VAL A 6 16.73 -16.31 40.80
C VAL A 6 16.52 -16.34 39.29
N LEU A 7 15.27 -16.53 38.88
CA LEU A 7 14.88 -16.44 37.47
C LEU A 7 14.87 -14.96 37.07
N GLU A 8 15.98 -14.48 36.48
CA GLU A 8 16.04 -13.14 35.92
C GLU A 8 15.06 -13.05 34.74
N LYS A 9 14.03 -12.23 34.94
CA LYS A 9 12.96 -12.03 33.96
C LYS A 9 13.39 -10.94 32.97
N THR A 10 13.95 -11.35 31.83
CA THR A 10 14.29 -10.42 30.75
C THR A 10 13.01 -9.82 30.17
N THR A 11 12.86 -8.49 30.32
CA THR A 11 11.70 -7.76 29.81
C THR A 11 12.06 -7.15 28.46
N LEU A 12 11.37 -7.57 27.40
CA LEU A 12 11.51 -7.00 26.06
C LEU A 12 10.60 -5.77 25.94
N GLU A 13 11.17 -4.57 25.96
CA GLU A 13 10.43 -3.33 25.66
C GLU A 13 10.43 -3.08 24.15
N ILE A 14 9.28 -3.25 23.50
CA ILE A 14 9.09 -2.78 22.12
C ILE A 14 8.74 -1.29 22.19
N ARG A 15 9.74 -0.43 22.02
CA ARG A 15 9.54 1.02 21.92
C ARG A 15 9.15 1.41 20.50
N GLY A 16 8.14 2.28 20.37
CA GLY A 16 7.76 2.86 19.07
C GLY A 16 6.56 2.22 18.38
N LEU A 17 5.78 1.36 19.06
CA LEU A 17 4.50 0.96 18.50
C LEU A 17 3.55 2.18 18.51
N PRO A 18 2.98 2.56 17.36
CA PRO A 18 2.00 3.62 17.29
C PRO A 18 0.85 3.31 18.25
N ARG A 19 0.38 4.34 18.96
CA ARG A 19 -0.70 4.16 19.93
C ARG A 19 -1.91 3.52 19.22
N PRO A 20 -2.58 2.56 19.85
CA PRO A 20 -3.84 2.01 19.34
C PRO A 20 -4.80 3.17 19.00
N ASN A 21 -5.42 3.13 17.82
CA ASN A 21 -6.26 4.19 17.25
C ASN A 21 -5.54 5.52 16.99
N SER A 22 -4.29 5.48 16.53
CA SER A 22 -3.57 6.67 16.10
C SER A 22 -3.81 7.01 14.64
N ARG A 23 -3.85 8.32 14.37
CA ARG A 23 -3.74 8.89 13.03
C ARG A 23 -2.35 9.45 12.85
N LEU A 24 -1.71 9.09 11.75
CA LEU A 24 -0.38 9.57 11.41
C LEU A 24 -0.36 10.13 10.00
N PRO A 25 0.22 11.32 9.77
CA PRO A 25 0.53 11.79 8.43
C PRO A 25 1.41 10.76 7.71
N PHE A 26 1.13 10.51 6.43
CA PHE A 26 1.86 9.50 5.65
C PHE A 26 3.36 9.76 5.64
N ARG A 27 3.79 11.02 5.45
CA ARG A 27 5.20 11.39 5.50
C ARG A 27 5.88 10.93 6.78
N LYS A 28 5.25 11.16 7.92
CA LYS A 28 5.79 10.74 9.23
C LYS A 28 5.88 9.22 9.31
N PHE A 29 4.82 8.51 8.91
CA PHE A 29 4.80 7.06 8.84
C PHE A 29 5.94 6.52 7.95
N ALA A 30 6.14 7.10 6.76
CA ALA A 30 7.15 6.68 5.81
C ALA A 30 8.59 6.99 6.28
N MET A 31 8.79 8.05 7.08
CA MET A 31 10.10 8.36 7.68
C MET A 31 10.44 7.45 8.87
N GLU A 32 9.43 7.01 9.63
CA GLU A 32 9.60 6.15 10.80
C GLU A 32 9.69 4.65 10.43
N ASN A 33 9.47 4.29 9.17
CA ASN A 33 9.44 2.91 8.70
C ASN A 33 10.28 2.73 7.44
N ASP A 34 10.98 1.60 7.32
CA ASP A 34 11.69 1.27 6.09
C ASP A 34 10.69 0.97 4.97
N MET A 35 10.58 1.87 3.99
CA MET A 35 9.65 1.73 2.87
C MET A 35 10.24 0.91 1.72
N HIS A 36 11.56 0.89 1.58
CA HIS A 36 12.29 0.08 0.60
C HIS A 36 13.55 -0.55 1.21
N LYS A 37 14.08 -1.54 0.49
CA LYS A 37 15.39 -2.14 0.74
C LYS A 37 16.13 -2.27 -0.59
N THR A 38 17.40 -1.90 -0.57
CA THR A 38 18.30 -2.11 -1.70
C THR A 38 18.86 -3.53 -1.63
N TRP A 39 18.76 -4.25 -2.74
CA TRP A 39 19.30 -5.60 -2.90
C TRP A 39 20.43 -5.57 -3.93
N GLU A 40 21.48 -6.33 -3.66
CA GLU A 40 22.53 -6.59 -4.64
C GLU A 40 22.19 -7.88 -5.39
N LEU A 41 21.95 -7.77 -6.69
CA LEU A 41 21.78 -8.92 -7.56
C LEU A 41 23.15 -9.43 -7.97
N PHE A 42 23.45 -10.68 -7.61
CA PHE A 42 24.65 -11.41 -8.03
C PHE A 42 24.52 -11.94 -9.47
N ASP A 43 24.06 -11.11 -10.40
CA ASP A 43 24.30 -11.31 -11.82
C ASP A 43 25.60 -10.62 -12.22
N PHE A 44 26.15 -10.94 -13.40
CA PHE A 44 27.46 -10.60 -13.99
C PHE A 44 27.90 -9.10 -14.03
N GLY A 45 27.42 -8.26 -13.12
CA GLY A 45 27.86 -6.89 -12.89
C GLY A 45 27.42 -6.28 -11.55
N CYS A 46 27.05 -7.08 -10.54
CA CYS A 46 26.64 -6.62 -9.20
C CYS A 46 25.65 -5.45 -9.24
N LYS A 47 24.47 -5.66 -9.83
CA LYS A 47 23.47 -4.60 -9.99
C LYS A 47 22.69 -4.40 -8.70
N LYS A 48 22.73 -3.18 -8.14
CA LYS A 48 21.85 -2.78 -7.05
C LYS A 48 20.44 -2.49 -7.58
N VAL A 49 19.42 -2.99 -6.89
CA VAL A 49 18.00 -2.74 -7.19
C VAL A 49 17.23 -2.40 -5.92
N ASP A 50 16.32 -1.43 -6.01
CA ASP A 50 15.41 -1.14 -4.92
C ASP A 50 14.14 -1.97 -5.02
N ALA A 51 13.76 -2.57 -3.89
CA ALA A 51 12.50 -3.28 -3.74
C ALA A 51 11.74 -2.74 -2.51
N PRO A 52 10.43 -2.51 -2.61
CA PRO A 52 9.63 -2.07 -1.49
C PRO A 52 9.58 -3.16 -0.42
N THR A 53 9.63 -2.75 0.84
CA THR A 53 9.44 -3.64 1.98
C THR A 53 7.98 -4.10 2.08
N TYR A 54 7.68 -4.99 3.04
CA TYR A 54 6.30 -5.35 3.33
C TYR A 54 5.43 -4.12 3.64
N LEU A 55 5.92 -3.20 4.48
CA LEU A 55 5.21 -1.96 4.82
C LEU A 55 5.06 -1.05 3.61
N GLY A 56 6.11 -0.92 2.80
CA GLY A 56 6.05 -0.16 1.57
C GLY A 56 4.98 -0.68 0.60
N ARG A 57 4.93 -2.00 0.39
CA ARG A 57 3.87 -2.65 -0.42
C ARG A 57 2.49 -2.42 0.18
N LYS A 58 2.35 -2.52 1.50
CA LYS A 58 1.07 -2.32 2.21
C LYS A 58 0.56 -0.89 2.02
N ALA A 59 1.44 0.12 2.12
CA ALA A 59 1.09 1.51 1.89
C ALA A 59 0.69 1.77 0.43
N GLY A 60 1.52 1.35 -0.54
CA GLY A 60 1.23 1.54 -1.96
C GLY A 60 -0.09 0.88 -2.37
N LEU A 61 -0.32 -0.38 -1.94
CA LEU A 61 -1.58 -1.08 -2.21
C LEU A 61 -2.77 -0.47 -1.46
N GLY A 62 -2.56 0.00 -0.24
CA GLY A 62 -3.59 0.61 0.59
C GLY A 62 -4.19 1.86 -0.07
N TYR A 63 -3.35 2.81 -0.45
CA TYR A 63 -3.79 4.03 -1.14
C TYR A 63 -4.37 3.75 -2.52
N LEU A 64 -3.77 2.83 -3.29
CA LEU A 64 -4.33 2.45 -4.59
C LEU A 64 -5.74 1.85 -4.44
N ASN A 65 -5.95 0.99 -3.44
CA ASN A 65 -7.27 0.44 -3.14
C ASN A 65 -8.26 1.54 -2.71
N PHE A 66 -7.81 2.53 -1.93
CA PHE A 66 -8.65 3.68 -1.55
C PHE A 66 -9.10 4.48 -2.77
N LEU A 67 -8.18 4.83 -3.68
CA LEU A 67 -8.48 5.52 -4.94
C LEU A 67 -9.50 4.74 -5.77
N LEU A 68 -9.24 3.44 -5.99
CA LEU A 68 -10.15 2.59 -6.76
C LEU A 68 -11.54 2.45 -6.13
N LYS A 69 -11.63 2.44 -4.80
CA LYS A 69 -12.91 2.42 -4.09
C LYS A 69 -13.69 3.71 -4.33
N LYS A 70 -13.01 4.86 -4.36
CA LYS A 70 -13.63 6.18 -4.58
C LYS A 70 -14.03 6.39 -6.04
N HIS A 71 -13.18 5.99 -6.98
CA HIS A 71 -13.51 5.97 -8.42
C HIS A 71 -14.73 5.09 -8.71
N LYS A 72 -14.85 3.92 -8.09
CA LYS A 72 -16.04 3.06 -8.21
C LYS A 72 -17.31 3.69 -7.64
N ALA A 73 -17.18 4.59 -6.67
CA ALA A 73 -18.29 5.36 -6.12
C ALA A 73 -18.63 6.62 -6.95
N GLY A 74 -17.92 6.86 -8.06
CA GLY A 74 -18.12 8.02 -8.92
C GLY A 74 -17.38 9.28 -8.49
N CYS A 75 -16.54 9.21 -7.46
CA CYS A 75 -15.79 10.36 -6.93
C CYS A 75 -14.32 10.30 -7.33
N CYS A 76 -13.72 11.45 -7.63
CA CYS A 76 -12.28 11.60 -7.89
C CYS A 76 -11.76 12.95 -7.40
N TRP A 77 -10.45 13.18 -7.57
CA TRP A 77 -9.80 14.43 -7.19
C TRP A 77 -9.21 15.18 -8.38
N ASP A 78 -9.19 14.59 -9.58
CA ASP A 78 -8.53 15.15 -10.76
C ASP A 78 -7.07 15.56 -10.47
N GLY A 79 -6.35 14.73 -9.71
CA GLY A 79 -4.97 14.98 -9.30
C GLY A 79 -4.81 16.09 -8.24
N SER A 80 -5.90 16.59 -7.66
CA SER A 80 -5.83 17.72 -6.72
C SER A 80 -5.39 17.39 -5.30
N PHE A 81 -5.20 16.11 -4.94
CA PHE A 81 -4.73 15.75 -3.59
C PHE A 81 -3.19 15.83 -3.48
N GLY A 82 -2.72 16.20 -2.29
CA GLY A 82 -1.31 16.26 -1.93
C GLY A 82 -0.90 15.18 -0.93
N GLU A 83 0.38 15.16 -0.58
CA GLU A 83 0.92 14.26 0.46
C GLU A 83 0.32 14.59 1.84
N GLU A 84 0.06 15.87 2.10
CA GLU A 84 -0.58 16.38 3.30
C GLU A 84 -2.00 15.86 3.51
N ASP A 85 -2.65 15.41 2.43
CA ASP A 85 -3.98 14.80 2.48
C ASP A 85 -3.92 13.30 2.79
N MET A 86 -2.72 12.70 2.90
CA MET A 86 -2.54 11.26 3.08
C MET A 86 -2.27 10.92 4.54
N GLU A 87 -3.12 10.06 5.11
CA GLU A 87 -2.99 9.59 6.48
C GLU A 87 -2.97 8.05 6.54
N VAL A 88 -2.35 7.55 7.62
CA VAL A 88 -2.39 6.14 8.03
C VAL A 88 -3.16 6.06 9.34
N LEU A 89 -4.24 5.28 9.33
CA LEU A 89 -5.03 4.96 10.52
C LEU A 89 -4.53 3.61 11.05
N ILE A 90 -4.12 3.57 12.31
CA ILE A 90 -3.62 2.35 12.94
C ILE A 90 -4.62 1.92 14.01
N HIS A 91 -5.29 0.80 13.76
CA HIS A 91 -6.32 0.25 14.62
C HIS A 91 -5.73 -0.55 15.78
N ASP A 92 -6.55 -0.82 16.78
CA ASP A 92 -6.15 -1.53 18.01
C ASP A 92 -5.63 -2.95 17.76
N ASP A 93 -6.05 -3.58 16.66
CA ASP A 93 -5.59 -4.91 16.22
C ASP A 93 -4.31 -4.86 15.37
N GLY A 94 -3.71 -3.68 15.19
CA GLY A 94 -2.55 -3.45 14.34
C GLY A 94 -2.87 -3.40 12.84
N CYS A 95 -4.15 -3.44 12.45
CA CYS A 95 -4.54 -3.17 11.07
C CYS A 95 -4.23 -1.71 10.71
N MET A 96 -3.79 -1.50 9.47
CA MET A 96 -3.49 -0.18 8.94
C MET A 96 -4.44 0.12 7.79
N GLU A 97 -5.14 1.23 7.88
CA GLU A 97 -5.92 1.79 6.77
C GLU A 97 -5.20 3.02 6.21
N PHE A 98 -5.12 3.11 4.88
CA PHE A 98 -4.44 4.19 4.17
C PHE A 98 -5.50 5.04 3.48
N VAL A 99 -5.62 6.30 3.88
CA VAL A 99 -6.74 7.17 3.49
C VAL A 99 -6.27 8.52 2.95
N ILE A 100 -6.97 9.00 1.91
CA ILE A 100 -6.84 10.39 1.46
C ILE A 100 -7.99 11.17 2.13
N THR A 101 -7.65 12.07 3.04
CA THR A 101 -8.60 12.82 3.88
C THR A 101 -9.31 13.91 3.12
N LYS A 102 -8.66 14.50 2.11
CA LYS A 102 -9.29 15.42 1.17
C LYS A 102 -10.48 14.73 0.50
N LYS A 103 -11.62 15.41 0.48
CA LYS A 103 -12.81 14.92 -0.20
C LYS A 103 -12.64 15.07 -1.72
N GLY A 104 -12.87 13.98 -2.44
CA GLY A 104 -12.99 14.01 -3.90
C GLY A 104 -14.40 14.43 -4.28
N TYR A 105 -14.56 15.66 -4.76
CA TYR A 105 -15.85 16.23 -5.16
C TYR A 105 -16.09 16.15 -6.68
N GLU A 106 -15.08 15.75 -7.44
CA GLU A 106 -15.14 15.70 -8.89
C GLU A 106 -15.83 14.44 -9.36
N ASP A 107 -16.71 14.58 -10.37
CA ASP A 107 -17.31 13.43 -11.05
C ASP A 107 -16.23 12.61 -11.75
N PHE A 108 -16.27 11.29 -11.54
CA PHE A 108 -15.28 10.38 -12.10
C PHE A 108 -15.40 10.30 -13.63
N THR A 109 -14.33 10.71 -14.32
CA THR A 109 -14.05 10.37 -15.71
C THR A 109 -12.75 9.61 -15.82
N LYS A 110 -12.49 9.02 -17.00
CA LYS A 110 -11.26 8.25 -17.23
C LYS A 110 -10.03 9.15 -17.11
N GLU A 111 -10.10 10.36 -17.65
CA GLU A 111 -9.02 11.34 -17.68
C GLU A 111 -8.68 11.79 -16.25
N LYS A 112 -9.69 12.10 -15.45
CA LYS A 112 -9.53 12.47 -14.03
C LYS A 112 -8.98 11.31 -13.20
N GLY A 113 -9.41 10.07 -13.49
CA GLY A 113 -8.86 8.87 -12.86
C GLY A 113 -7.38 8.63 -13.18
N ILE A 114 -6.96 8.95 -14.42
CA ILE A 114 -5.54 8.92 -14.81
C ILE A 114 -4.76 10.02 -14.09
N ALA A 115 -5.32 11.23 -13.96
CA ALA A 115 -4.71 12.32 -13.21
C ALA A 115 -4.49 11.94 -11.73
N ASP A 116 -5.49 11.34 -11.08
CA ASP A 116 -5.36 10.83 -9.71
C ASP A 116 -4.27 9.77 -9.58
N PHE A 117 -4.19 8.86 -10.56
CA PHE A 117 -3.17 7.82 -10.56
C PHE A 117 -1.76 8.38 -10.76
N ASN A 118 -1.60 9.32 -11.68
CA ASN A 118 -0.32 10.00 -11.90
C ASN A 118 0.10 10.75 -10.63
N LYS A 119 -0.83 11.44 -9.98
CA LYS A 119 -0.57 12.15 -8.72
C LYS A 119 -0.18 11.20 -7.59
N PHE A 120 -0.84 10.04 -7.50
CA PHE A 120 -0.45 8.98 -6.58
C PHE A 120 1.00 8.53 -6.81
N CYS A 121 1.38 8.23 -8.04
CA CYS A 121 2.75 7.83 -8.38
C CYS A 121 3.77 8.93 -8.04
N GLU A 122 3.45 10.19 -8.35
CA GLU A 122 4.29 11.36 -8.04
C GLU A 122 4.61 11.46 -6.54
N ILE A 123 3.60 11.26 -5.68
CA ILE A 123 3.78 11.35 -4.22
C ILE A 123 4.48 10.11 -3.66
N ILE A 124 4.11 8.92 -4.13
CA ILE A 124 4.45 7.67 -3.45
C ILE A 124 5.78 7.08 -3.93
N PHE A 125 6.13 7.23 -5.22
CA PHE A 125 7.34 6.62 -5.77
C PHE A 125 8.64 7.08 -5.12
N PRO A 126 8.82 8.37 -4.75
CA PRO A 126 10.02 8.84 -4.07
C PRO A 126 10.35 8.06 -2.79
N TYR A 127 9.34 7.54 -2.08
CA TYR A 127 9.55 6.74 -0.85
C TYR A 127 10.08 5.33 -1.10
N PHE A 128 10.04 4.86 -2.34
CA PHE A 128 10.48 3.52 -2.73
C PHE A 128 11.84 3.50 -3.43
N MET A 129 12.49 4.67 -3.55
CA MET A 129 13.73 4.84 -4.28
C MET A 129 14.82 5.31 -3.33
N SER A 130 15.99 4.69 -3.41
CA SER A 130 17.21 5.17 -2.79
C SER A 130 17.91 6.14 -3.75
N ALA A 131 18.70 7.06 -3.21
CA ALA A 131 19.56 7.92 -4.02
C ALA A 131 20.69 7.14 -4.73
N GLU A 132 20.97 5.91 -4.29
CA GLU A 132 22.06 5.06 -4.79
C GLU A 132 21.67 4.28 -6.05
N VAL A 133 20.39 3.98 -6.25
CA VAL A 133 19.89 3.18 -7.39
C VAL A 133 19.24 4.09 -8.42
N LYS A 134 19.80 4.13 -9.62
CA LYS A 134 19.19 4.79 -10.77
C LYS A 134 18.16 3.86 -11.43
N GLY A 135 16.88 4.20 -11.30
CA GLY A 135 15.79 3.52 -12.01
C GLY A 135 14.58 3.23 -11.12
N MET A 136 13.42 2.95 -11.74
CA MET A 136 12.18 2.65 -11.01
C MET A 136 12.31 1.34 -10.21
N PRO A 137 11.75 1.24 -8.98
CA PRO A 137 11.83 0.02 -8.19
C PRO A 137 11.15 -1.13 -8.94
N ALA A 138 11.78 -2.31 -8.96
CA ALA A 138 11.35 -3.45 -9.77
C ALA A 138 9.90 -3.92 -9.48
N TYR A 139 9.36 -3.57 -8.32
CA TYR A 139 7.99 -3.88 -7.92
C TYR A 139 6.92 -3.15 -8.75
N PHE A 140 7.26 -2.02 -9.38
CA PHE A 140 6.27 -1.23 -10.12
C PHE A 140 5.98 -1.75 -11.54
N ASP A 141 6.80 -2.65 -12.09
CA ASP A 141 6.50 -3.30 -13.38
C ASP A 141 5.23 -4.17 -13.30
N GLN A 142 5.02 -4.85 -12.16
CA GLN A 142 3.81 -5.66 -11.93
C GLN A 142 2.56 -4.82 -11.61
N LEU A 143 2.73 -3.71 -10.88
CA LEU A 143 1.65 -2.75 -10.63
C LEU A 143 1.14 -2.18 -11.95
N THR A 144 2.04 -1.80 -12.85
CA THR A 144 1.69 -1.23 -14.17
C THR A 144 0.84 -2.21 -15.00
N ILE A 145 1.18 -3.50 -15.01
CA ILE A 145 0.38 -4.55 -15.68
C ILE A 145 -1.01 -4.67 -15.03
N PHE A 146 -1.09 -4.64 -13.70
CA PHE A 146 -2.35 -4.70 -12.97
C PHE A 146 -3.25 -3.49 -13.26
N ILE A 147 -2.65 -2.30 -13.37
CA ILE A 147 -3.31 -1.01 -13.62
C ILE A 147 -3.79 -0.92 -15.08
N ILE A 148 -2.99 -1.33 -16.06
CA ILE A 148 -3.40 -1.45 -17.47
C ILE A 148 -4.57 -2.44 -17.60
N CYS A 149 -4.52 -3.57 -16.89
CA CYS A 149 -5.62 -4.53 -16.86
C CYS A 149 -6.89 -3.97 -16.18
N LEU A 150 -6.74 -3.17 -15.12
CA LEU A 150 -7.87 -2.60 -14.37
C LEU A 150 -8.59 -1.50 -15.17
N THR A 151 -7.84 -0.58 -15.77
CA THR A 151 -8.39 0.46 -16.66
C THR A 151 -9.10 -0.15 -17.87
N SER A 152 -8.59 -1.27 -18.40
CA SER A 152 -9.23 -2.06 -19.47
C SER A 152 -10.51 -2.79 -19.03
N ARG A 153 -10.61 -3.20 -17.75
CA ARG A 153 -11.83 -3.80 -17.17
C ARG A 153 -12.90 -2.77 -16.82
N ILE A 154 -12.51 -1.58 -16.37
CA ILE A 154 -13.42 -0.43 -16.19
C ILE A 154 -14.06 -0.06 -17.55
N LYS A 155 -13.27 -0.08 -18.64
CA LYS A 155 -13.76 0.13 -20.02
C LYS A 155 -14.86 -0.85 -20.43
N ARG A 156 -14.77 -2.14 -20.05
CA ARG A 156 -15.79 -3.15 -20.37
C ARG A 156 -17.08 -3.02 -19.55
N ARG A 157 -17.02 -2.51 -18.31
CA ARG A 157 -18.21 -2.37 -17.46
C ARG A 157 -19.03 -1.12 -17.78
N MET A 158 -18.40 -0.02 -18.18
CA MET A 158 -19.12 1.20 -18.54
C MET A 158 -19.79 1.10 -19.92
N VAL A 159 -19.19 0.38 -20.88
CA VAL A 159 -19.75 0.24 -22.24
C VAL A 159 -20.96 -0.72 -22.28
N ASN A 160 -21.10 -1.64 -21.32
CA ASN A 160 -22.09 -2.71 -21.38
C ASN A 160 -23.29 -2.59 -20.43
N GLY A 161 -23.55 -1.43 -19.83
CA GLY A 161 -24.88 -1.03 -19.31
C GLY A 161 -25.74 -2.09 -18.57
N ARG A 162 -25.14 -3.09 -17.92
CA ARG A 162 -25.84 -4.17 -17.23
C ARG A 162 -25.18 -4.44 -15.90
N SER A 163 -25.79 -3.83 -14.89
CA SER A 163 -25.67 -4.26 -13.50
C SER A 163 -26.11 -5.72 -13.41
N THR A 164 -25.15 -6.62 -13.18
CA THR A 164 -25.43 -7.90 -12.53
C THR A 164 -24.34 -8.13 -11.49
N CYS A 165 -24.76 -8.16 -10.23
CA CYS A 165 -23.99 -8.71 -9.13
C CYS A 165 -23.64 -10.17 -9.44
N CYS A 166 -22.37 -10.53 -9.27
CA CYS A 166 -21.95 -11.89 -8.97
C CYS A 166 -20.79 -11.79 -7.96
N LEU A 167 -21.16 -11.67 -6.69
CA LEU A 167 -20.35 -12.13 -5.57
C LEU A 167 -20.57 -13.64 -5.47
N THR A 168 -19.61 -14.43 -5.93
CA THR A 168 -19.51 -15.84 -5.54
C THR A 168 -18.06 -16.17 -5.18
N SER A 169 -17.86 -16.31 -3.87
CA SER A 169 -16.96 -17.25 -3.19
C SER A 169 -15.47 -17.27 -3.53
N LEU A 170 -14.67 -16.62 -2.67
CA LEU A 170 -13.34 -17.08 -2.29
C LEU A 170 -13.37 -17.52 -0.82
N SER A 171 -14.15 -18.57 -0.54
CA SER A 171 -13.90 -19.44 0.61
C SER A 171 -13.43 -20.79 0.08
N ASN A 172 -12.13 -20.94 -0.11
CA ASN A 172 -11.48 -22.24 -0.17
C ASN A 172 -10.12 -22.10 0.49
N ARG A 173 -10.11 -22.19 1.83
CA ARG A 173 -8.90 -22.54 2.57
C ARG A 173 -8.64 -24.04 2.31
N PRO A 174 -7.41 -24.47 2.00
CA PRO A 174 -7.07 -25.87 2.08
C PRO A 174 -7.11 -26.30 3.56
N ARG A 175 -7.82 -27.40 3.85
CA ARG A 175 -7.73 -28.08 5.15
C ARG A 175 -6.42 -28.86 5.24
N PRO A 176 -5.82 -28.98 6.44
CA PRO A 176 -4.63 -29.77 6.65
C PRO A 176 -4.94 -31.26 6.46
N PHE A 177 -4.05 -31.96 5.77
CA PHE A 177 -3.97 -33.42 5.84
C PHE A 177 -3.30 -33.81 7.15
N GLN A 178 -3.87 -34.81 7.84
CA GLN A 178 -3.24 -35.93 8.56
C GLN A 178 -4.31 -36.58 9.46
N PRO A 179 -4.25 -37.90 9.74
CA PRO A 179 -3.08 -38.77 9.76
C PRO A 179 -2.79 -39.51 8.45
#